data_AF-A0A815JUK4-F1
#
_entry.id   AF-A0A815JUK4-F1
#
_cell.length_a   1.000
_cell.length_b   1.000
_cell.length_c   1.000
_cell.angle_alpha   90.00
_cell.angle_beta   90.00
_cell.angle_gamma   90.00
#
_symmetry.space_group_name_H-M   'P 1'
#
loop_
_entity.id
_entity.type
_entity.pdbx_description
1 polymer ?
#
loop_
_entity_poly.entity_id
_entity_poly.type
_entity_poly.pdbx_seq_one_letter_code
_entity_poly.pdbx_strand_id
1 'polypeptide(L)'
;QLGNDRAMKIGKKLLHEMHDNYRNDNVVLTSAIHMLMRFGDIQSAERVFHSIKEKNIITYGAMMKGYIENEMSEKTLDLFEQIHLKLDTVTYTIVFNACSQLANDRAKKIGKKLFDEMPDNYRNDNVVLTSATHMLMKFGEAESAERVIKLMRNKDVITYGALMNGYNMNGEPWKCFEVWEEMKQRDIVLNEIIWTILIGACSKIGMIRQSQYILHQVPLHIQNQKQVQNSVIHMWGKCGSVEKARNVYESVDDRDTVTYTAMINGFGLNGMGSEAIKLYREMPNNLRNEVTHICVLNACSHSGFLHEAQNIYNVISFKTEKIVTVMIDCLSRLFLFDEAQKLIDEYEKKNSPNFVMYMCLLSGVRNNRNNNLSKKIYNRMKSLFPDAKQGLVSGTILLANIYSSVGEHQLAKNFRYNQIKELRSKVKMGLSWTYVNGEIVQFKAHDHSHPRSSEIYAELDRLTGELIEHDYKFDSSWITHQLREEETIESVLCGHSEKLAIAYNLIQRPLPDFIQITKNLRVCGDCHEATKLIAKIRQIDIIVRDANRIHHFHKNGQCSCQNHY
;
A
#
# COMPACT_ATOMS: atom_id res chain seq x y z
N GLN A 1 -2.25 2.48 32.72
CA GLN A 1 -0.89 2.37 33.31
C GLN A 1 -0.93 2.00 34.78
N LEU A 2 -1.52 2.81 35.68
CA LEU A 2 -1.57 2.53 37.13
C LEU A 2 -2.11 1.13 37.54
N GLY A 3 -3.10 0.59 36.82
CA GLY A 3 -3.61 -0.77 37.05
C GLY A 3 -2.64 -1.89 36.62
N ASN A 4 -1.89 -1.67 35.55
CA ASN A 4 -0.91 -2.64 35.03
C ASN A 4 0.33 -2.69 35.93
N ASP A 5 0.80 -1.54 36.43
CA ASP A 5 1.94 -1.48 37.35
C ASP A 5 1.64 -2.17 38.68
N ARG A 6 0.39 -2.06 39.16
CA ARG A 6 -0.08 -2.75 40.36
C ARG A 6 -0.16 -4.26 40.14
N ALA A 7 -0.72 -4.71 39.00
CA ALA A 7 -0.79 -6.13 38.65
C ALA A 7 0.62 -6.74 38.51
N MET A 8 1.55 -6.05 37.85
CA MET A 8 2.94 -6.48 37.72
C MET A 8 3.65 -6.59 39.08
N LYS A 9 3.47 -5.61 39.98
CA LYS A 9 4.04 -5.66 41.33
C LYS A 9 3.50 -6.83 42.14
N ILE A 10 2.19 -7.09 42.08
CA ILE A 10 1.55 -8.23 42.75
C ILE A 10 2.11 -9.54 42.19
N GLY A 11 2.20 -9.67 40.87
CA GLY A 11 2.74 -10.86 40.21
C GLY A 11 4.18 -11.17 40.59
N LYS A 12 5.06 -10.15 40.61
CA LYS A 12 6.46 -10.30 41.07
C LYS A 12 6.54 -10.66 42.55
N LYS A 13 5.68 -10.07 43.38
CA LYS A 13 5.62 -10.36 44.82
C LYS A 13 5.21 -11.82 45.07
N LEU A 14 4.17 -12.30 44.38
CA LEU A 14 3.74 -13.70 44.45
C LEU A 14 4.87 -14.65 44.04
N LEU A 15 5.60 -14.36 42.95
CA LEU A 15 6.75 -15.17 42.54
C LEU A 15 7.89 -15.22 43.58
N HIS A 16 8.09 -14.14 44.33
CA HIS A 16 9.08 -14.10 45.42
C HIS A 16 8.63 -14.82 46.69
N GLU A 17 7.33 -14.85 46.97
CA GLU A 17 6.72 -15.45 48.16
C GLU A 17 6.36 -16.95 47.97
N MET A 18 6.55 -17.49 46.76
CA MET A 18 6.28 -18.90 46.47
C MET A 18 7.24 -19.85 47.19
N HIS A 19 6.68 -20.90 47.78
CA HIS A 19 7.39 -21.97 48.48
C HIS A 19 8.43 -22.64 47.57
N ASP A 20 9.60 -23.01 48.10
CA ASP A 20 10.74 -23.52 47.30
C ASP A 20 10.42 -24.73 46.40
N ASN A 21 9.40 -25.53 46.76
CA ASN A 21 8.95 -26.67 45.96
C ASN A 21 8.26 -26.27 44.64
N TYR A 22 7.65 -25.08 44.56
CA TYR A 22 7.01 -24.56 43.35
C TYR A 22 7.91 -23.59 42.57
N ARG A 23 9.02 -23.17 43.19
CA ARG A 23 9.97 -22.20 42.63
C ARG A 23 10.78 -22.76 41.46
N ASN A 24 10.85 -24.08 41.35
CA ASN A 24 11.52 -24.80 40.28
C ASN A 24 10.54 -25.52 39.34
N ASP A 25 9.23 -25.27 39.47
CA ASP A 25 8.23 -25.87 38.60
C ASP A 25 8.19 -25.14 37.24
N ASN A 26 8.46 -25.88 36.16
CA ASN A 26 8.47 -25.37 34.80
C ASN A 26 7.15 -24.71 34.37
N VAL A 27 6.00 -25.16 34.88
CA VAL A 27 4.67 -24.58 34.56
C VAL A 27 4.53 -23.20 35.21
N VAL A 28 4.95 -23.09 36.46
CA VAL A 28 4.95 -21.82 37.20
C VAL A 28 5.89 -20.82 36.54
N LEU A 29 7.13 -21.23 36.24
CA LEU A 29 8.13 -20.35 35.64
C LEU A 29 7.74 -19.95 34.21
N THR A 30 7.13 -20.85 33.43
CA THR A 30 6.53 -20.51 32.13
C THR A 30 5.42 -19.47 32.26
N SER A 31 4.55 -19.60 33.27
CA SER A 31 3.48 -18.63 33.54
C SER A 31 4.04 -17.27 33.98
N ALA A 32 5.14 -17.27 34.75
CA ALA A 32 5.86 -16.07 35.14
C ALA A 32 6.43 -15.32 33.92
N ILE A 33 7.01 -16.05 32.96
CA ILE A 33 7.51 -15.49 31.71
C ILE A 33 6.38 -14.82 30.93
N HIS A 34 5.24 -15.51 30.73
CA HIS A 34 4.08 -14.92 30.05
C HIS A 34 3.63 -13.60 30.69
N MET A 35 3.53 -13.59 32.02
CA MET A 35 3.13 -12.40 32.75
C MET A 35 4.15 -11.26 32.56
N LEU A 36 5.44 -11.52 32.77
CA LEU A 36 6.49 -10.51 32.67
C LEU A 36 6.59 -9.93 31.26
N MET A 37 6.53 -10.77 30.22
CA MET A 37 6.54 -10.33 28.82
C MET A 37 5.30 -9.51 28.46
N ARG A 38 4.10 -9.91 28.94
CA ARG A 38 2.86 -9.15 28.71
C ARG A 38 2.92 -7.72 29.29
N PHE A 39 3.69 -7.52 30.36
CA PHE A 39 3.90 -6.21 30.97
C PHE A 39 5.19 -5.50 30.50
N GLY A 40 5.90 -6.06 29.51
CA GLY A 40 7.09 -5.45 28.93
C GLY A 40 8.36 -5.53 29.80
N ASP A 41 8.36 -6.31 30.89
CA ASP A 41 9.58 -6.57 31.66
C ASP A 41 10.37 -7.74 31.08
N ILE A 42 10.96 -7.47 29.93
CA ILE A 42 11.66 -8.45 29.10
C ILE A 42 12.90 -8.98 29.83
N GLN A 43 13.64 -8.12 30.54
CA GLN A 43 14.86 -8.51 31.25
C GLN A 43 14.58 -9.51 32.38
N SER A 44 13.52 -9.29 33.17
CA SER A 44 13.15 -10.25 34.21
C SER A 44 12.66 -11.55 33.62
N ALA A 45 11.89 -11.51 32.53
CA ALA A 45 11.45 -12.71 31.83
C ALA A 45 12.63 -13.53 31.30
N GLU A 46 13.63 -12.87 30.69
CA GLU A 46 14.87 -13.49 30.25
C GLU A 46 15.61 -14.14 31.43
N ARG A 47 15.74 -13.46 32.59
CA ARG A 47 16.35 -14.06 33.79
C ARG A 47 15.62 -15.33 34.25
N VAL A 48 14.29 -15.28 34.32
CA VAL A 48 13.48 -16.45 34.70
C VAL A 48 13.67 -17.58 33.69
N PHE A 49 13.63 -17.28 32.39
CA PHE A 49 13.87 -18.25 31.33
C PHE A 49 15.24 -18.93 31.48
N HIS A 50 16.32 -18.18 31.70
CA HIS A 50 17.65 -18.75 31.87
C HIS A 50 17.78 -19.59 33.15
N SER A 51 17.02 -19.27 34.21
CA SER A 51 17.03 -20.04 35.48
C SER A 51 16.43 -21.45 35.38
N ILE A 52 15.61 -21.71 34.35
CA ILE A 52 15.00 -23.03 34.12
C ILE A 52 16.08 -24.02 33.65
N LYS A 53 16.34 -25.07 34.45
CA LYS A 53 17.36 -26.08 34.17
C LYS A 53 17.04 -26.91 32.93
N GLU A 54 15.82 -27.45 32.85
CA GLU A 54 15.36 -28.26 31.71
C GLU A 54 14.19 -27.56 31.04
N LYS A 55 14.48 -26.90 29.91
CA LYS A 55 13.46 -26.17 29.13
C LYS A 55 12.74 -27.13 28.21
N ASN A 56 11.42 -27.06 28.19
CA ASN A 56 10.60 -27.79 27.22
C ASN A 56 10.05 -26.84 26.14
N ILE A 57 9.38 -27.40 25.13
CA ILE A 57 8.87 -26.63 23.99
C ILE A 57 7.87 -25.53 24.41
N ILE A 58 7.12 -25.75 25.50
CA ILE A 58 6.13 -24.80 26.02
C ILE A 58 6.84 -23.57 26.61
N THR A 59 7.93 -23.77 27.35
CA THR A 59 8.76 -22.67 27.90
C THR A 59 9.39 -21.84 26.78
N TYR A 60 9.93 -22.49 25.74
CA TYR A 60 10.42 -21.78 24.55
C TYR A 60 9.30 -21.01 23.84
N GLY A 61 8.15 -21.64 23.63
CA GLY A 61 6.97 -21.03 23.01
C GLY A 61 6.49 -19.79 23.77
N ALA A 62 6.46 -19.84 25.10
CA ALA A 62 6.08 -18.70 25.94
C ALA A 62 7.03 -17.51 25.78
N MET A 63 8.34 -17.77 25.78
CA MET A 63 9.36 -16.74 25.62
C MET A 63 9.31 -16.11 24.21
N MET A 64 9.23 -16.95 23.17
CA MET A 64 9.12 -16.51 21.78
C MET A 64 7.85 -15.70 21.54
N LYS A 65 6.70 -16.16 22.04
CA LYS A 65 5.43 -15.40 21.96
C LYS A 65 5.57 -14.04 22.63
N GLY A 66 6.18 -14.00 23.82
CA GLY A 66 6.46 -12.75 24.50
C GLY A 66 7.31 -11.80 23.66
N TYR A 67 8.37 -12.30 23.00
CA TYR A 67 9.20 -11.47 22.13
C TYR A 67 8.39 -10.89 20.96
N ILE A 68 7.51 -11.68 20.35
CA ILE A 68 6.62 -11.23 19.28
C ILE A 68 5.69 -10.10 19.76
N GLU A 69 5.06 -10.27 20.92
CA GLU A 69 4.16 -9.26 21.50
C GLU A 69 4.87 -7.94 21.87
N ASN A 70 6.19 -7.99 22.07
CA ASN A 70 7.04 -6.83 22.35
C ASN A 70 7.85 -6.37 21.13
N GLU A 71 7.43 -6.71 19.91
CA GLU A 71 8.05 -6.29 18.64
C GLU A 71 9.52 -6.73 18.47
N MET A 72 9.97 -7.76 19.19
CA MET A 72 11.33 -8.32 19.15
C MET A 72 11.41 -9.59 18.29
N SER A 73 10.89 -9.56 17.06
CA SER A 73 10.82 -10.74 16.20
C SER A 73 12.17 -11.40 15.88
N GLU A 74 13.28 -10.65 15.79
CA GLU A 74 14.62 -11.26 15.56
C GLU A 74 15.03 -12.17 16.72
N LYS A 75 14.79 -11.75 17.99
CA LYS A 75 15.07 -12.60 19.16
C LYS A 75 14.26 -13.88 19.17
N THR A 76 13.08 -13.87 18.56
CA THR A 76 12.27 -15.10 18.38
C THR A 76 12.99 -16.08 17.46
N LEU A 77 13.54 -15.61 16.35
CA LEU A 77 14.30 -16.46 15.42
C LEU A 77 15.62 -16.95 16.03
N ASP A 78 16.33 -16.08 16.76
CA ASP A 78 17.55 -16.45 17.49
C ASP A 78 17.29 -17.55 18.53
N LEU A 79 16.16 -17.47 19.23
CA LEU A 79 15.77 -18.47 20.21
C LEU A 79 15.30 -19.77 19.54
N PHE A 80 14.60 -19.68 18.40
CA PHE A 80 14.17 -20.83 17.62
C PHE A 80 15.35 -21.67 17.11
N GLU A 81 16.43 -21.04 16.64
CA GLU A 81 17.63 -21.74 16.16
C GLU A 81 18.34 -22.55 17.27
N GLN A 82 18.07 -22.26 18.54
CA GLN A 82 18.60 -23.00 19.70
C GLN A 82 17.73 -24.20 20.10
N ILE A 83 16.56 -24.39 19.47
CA ILE A 83 15.65 -25.48 19.80
C ILE A 83 16.09 -26.76 19.08
N HIS A 84 16.47 -27.77 19.87
CA HIS A 84 16.75 -29.13 19.39
C HIS A 84 15.67 -30.14 19.81
N LEU A 85 14.49 -29.64 20.17
CA LEU A 85 13.33 -30.42 20.61
C LEU A 85 12.34 -30.61 19.46
N LYS A 86 11.45 -31.61 19.59
CA LYS A 86 10.32 -31.77 18.67
C LYS A 86 9.38 -30.56 18.79
N LEU A 87 9.12 -29.92 17.66
CA LEU A 87 8.25 -28.75 17.58
C LEU A 87 6.78 -29.13 17.69
N ASP A 88 5.97 -28.23 18.25
CA ASP A 88 4.51 -28.32 18.35
C ASP A 88 3.82 -27.27 17.45
N THR A 89 2.49 -27.39 17.30
CA THR A 89 1.66 -26.45 16.54
C THR A 89 1.92 -24.99 16.93
N VAL A 90 2.03 -24.71 18.24
CA VAL A 90 2.25 -23.36 18.76
C VAL A 90 3.59 -22.80 18.28
N THR A 91 4.66 -23.59 18.34
CA THR A 91 6.00 -23.18 17.90
C THR A 91 6.03 -22.84 16.41
N TYR A 92 5.45 -23.70 15.55
CA TYR A 92 5.34 -23.40 14.12
C TYR A 92 4.61 -22.07 13.87
N THR A 93 3.48 -21.83 14.55
CA THR A 93 2.70 -20.61 14.35
C THR A 93 3.45 -19.35 14.78
N ILE A 94 4.20 -19.41 15.90
CA ILE A 94 5.00 -18.30 16.41
C ILE A 94 6.15 -17.98 15.46
N VAL A 95 6.87 -19.00 14.98
CA VAL A 95 8.01 -18.79 14.08
C VAL A 95 7.54 -18.27 12.72
N PHE A 96 6.45 -18.80 12.15
CA PHE A 96 5.87 -18.24 10.93
C PHE A 96 5.39 -16.80 11.10
N ASN A 97 4.83 -16.45 12.26
CA ASN A 97 4.47 -15.06 12.58
C ASN A 97 5.72 -14.17 12.67
N ALA A 98 6.77 -14.59 13.36
CA ALA A 98 8.05 -13.87 13.44
C ALA A 98 8.65 -13.62 12.05
N CYS A 99 8.64 -14.67 11.22
CA CYS A 99 9.08 -14.60 9.84
C CYS A 99 8.25 -13.60 9.02
N SER A 100 6.92 -13.59 9.19
CA SER A 100 6.02 -12.61 8.55
C SER A 100 6.28 -11.17 9.02
N GLN A 101 6.50 -10.94 10.32
CA GLN A 101 6.77 -9.60 10.85
C GLN A 101 8.09 -9.02 10.30
N LEU A 102 9.13 -9.85 10.16
CA LEU A 102 10.44 -9.41 9.68
C LEU A 102 10.50 -9.27 8.16
N ALA A 103 9.93 -10.22 7.41
CA ALA A 103 9.92 -10.25 5.94
C ALA A 103 11.29 -10.03 5.24
N ASN A 104 12.40 -10.23 5.95
CA ASN A 104 13.76 -10.08 5.44
C ASN A 104 14.32 -11.41 4.89
N ASP A 105 15.49 -11.38 4.26
CA ASP A 105 16.08 -12.57 3.61
C ASP A 105 16.39 -13.70 4.60
N ARG A 106 16.73 -13.38 5.86
CA ARG A 106 16.95 -14.39 6.92
C ARG A 106 15.64 -15.08 7.28
N ALA A 107 14.61 -14.31 7.61
CA ALA A 107 13.26 -14.80 7.90
C ALA A 107 12.69 -15.65 6.76
N LYS A 108 12.91 -15.23 5.51
CA LYS A 108 12.51 -16.02 4.32
C LYS A 108 13.18 -17.38 4.28
N LYS A 109 14.49 -17.45 4.53
CA LYS A 109 15.23 -18.72 4.55
C LYS A 109 14.75 -19.63 5.67
N ILE A 110 14.63 -19.10 6.90
CA ILE A 110 14.20 -19.88 8.07
C ILE A 110 12.76 -20.37 7.89
N GLY A 111 11.83 -19.48 7.53
CA GLY A 111 10.42 -19.82 7.34
C GLY A 111 10.19 -20.87 6.26
N LYS A 112 10.90 -20.77 5.12
CA LYS A 112 10.81 -21.77 4.05
C LYS A 112 11.38 -23.12 4.46
N LYS A 113 12.59 -23.12 5.04
CA LYS A 113 13.20 -24.35 5.54
C LYS A 113 12.27 -25.06 6.53
N LEU A 114 11.70 -24.32 7.48
CA LEU A 114 10.76 -24.85 8.45
C LEU A 114 9.49 -25.43 7.80
N PHE A 115 8.98 -24.80 6.74
CA PHE A 115 7.81 -25.28 6.00
C PHE A 115 8.13 -26.54 5.18
N ASP A 116 9.31 -26.60 4.56
CA ASP A 116 9.74 -27.74 3.73
C ASP A 116 10.07 -28.98 4.58
N GLU A 117 10.66 -28.79 5.76
CA GLU A 117 11.01 -29.86 6.70
C GLU A 117 9.84 -30.27 7.62
N MET A 118 8.66 -29.66 7.45
CA MET A 118 7.51 -29.89 8.32
C MET A 118 6.96 -31.33 8.18
N PRO A 119 6.77 -32.06 9.29
CA PRO A 119 6.17 -33.40 9.29
C PRO A 119 4.70 -33.44 8.83
N ASP A 120 4.26 -34.58 8.30
CA ASP A 120 2.93 -34.77 7.69
C ASP A 120 1.74 -34.48 8.62
N ASN A 121 1.89 -34.70 9.93
CA ASN A 121 0.84 -34.40 10.90
C ASN A 121 0.55 -32.90 10.98
N TYR A 122 1.57 -32.04 10.84
CA TYR A 122 1.41 -30.58 10.81
C TYR A 122 1.06 -30.06 9.41
N ARG A 123 1.35 -30.84 8.35
CA ARG A 123 0.86 -30.59 6.98
C ARG A 123 -0.65 -30.78 6.81
N ASN A 124 -1.34 -31.23 7.85
CA ASN A 124 -2.81 -31.30 7.89
C ASN A 124 -3.43 -30.43 9.00
N ASP A 125 -2.60 -29.68 9.75
CA ASP A 125 -3.07 -28.79 10.82
C ASP A 125 -3.42 -27.43 10.24
N ASN A 126 -4.72 -27.10 10.24
CA ASN A 126 -5.23 -25.84 9.69
C ASN A 126 -4.61 -24.59 10.32
N VAL A 127 -4.27 -24.63 11.61
CA VAL A 127 -3.71 -23.49 12.32
C VAL A 127 -2.28 -23.25 11.84
N VAL A 128 -1.47 -24.32 11.75
CA VAL A 128 -0.11 -24.24 11.22
C VAL A 128 -0.11 -23.78 9.77
N LEU A 129 -0.96 -24.38 8.94
CA LEU A 129 -1.04 -24.04 7.52
C LEU A 129 -1.58 -22.62 7.28
N THR A 130 -2.47 -22.10 8.12
CA THR A 130 -2.94 -20.70 8.04
C THR A 130 -1.81 -19.73 8.37
N SER A 131 -1.00 -20.01 9.39
CA SER A 131 0.18 -19.20 9.71
C SER A 131 1.26 -19.28 8.61
N ALA A 132 1.48 -20.47 8.04
CA ALA A 132 2.38 -20.65 6.89
C ALA A 132 1.90 -19.85 5.66
N THR A 133 0.60 -19.90 5.38
CA THR A 133 -0.04 -19.11 4.32
C THR A 133 0.20 -17.63 4.55
N HIS A 134 -0.07 -17.11 5.75
CA HIS A 134 0.15 -15.71 6.08
C HIS A 134 1.60 -15.28 5.83
N MET A 135 2.56 -16.10 6.27
CA MET A 135 3.99 -15.88 6.03
C MET A 135 4.34 -15.88 4.52
N LEU A 136 3.89 -16.87 3.77
CA LEU A 136 4.15 -16.99 2.33
C LEU A 136 3.56 -15.81 1.55
N MET A 137 2.33 -15.42 1.88
CA MET A 137 1.71 -14.23 1.29
C MET A 137 2.54 -12.98 1.58
N LYS A 138 3.03 -12.81 2.82
CA LYS A 138 3.89 -11.70 3.21
C LYS A 138 5.21 -11.65 2.43
N PHE A 139 5.74 -12.81 2.05
CA PHE A 139 6.94 -12.91 1.22
C PHE A 139 6.71 -12.59 -0.25
N GLY A 140 5.46 -12.44 -0.68
CA GLY A 140 5.06 -12.28 -2.08
C GLY A 140 4.90 -13.60 -2.84
N GLU A 141 4.85 -14.74 -2.15
CA GLU A 141 4.78 -16.07 -2.76
C GLU A 141 3.35 -16.61 -2.78
N ALA A 142 2.47 -15.86 -3.45
CA ALA A 142 1.04 -16.17 -3.53
C ALA A 142 0.78 -17.58 -4.07
N GLU A 143 1.49 -18.01 -5.12
CA GLU A 143 1.33 -19.35 -5.70
C GLU A 143 1.67 -20.47 -4.69
N SER A 144 2.71 -20.28 -3.88
CA SER A 144 3.08 -21.23 -2.82
C SER A 144 1.97 -21.31 -1.77
N ALA A 145 1.46 -20.16 -1.33
CA ALA A 145 0.36 -20.08 -0.37
C ALA A 145 -0.93 -20.73 -0.91
N GLU A 146 -1.26 -20.52 -2.18
CA GLU A 146 -2.40 -21.14 -2.87
C GLU A 146 -2.28 -22.68 -2.89
N ARG A 147 -1.08 -23.21 -3.12
CA ARG A 147 -0.83 -24.65 -3.03
C ARG A 147 -1.07 -25.18 -1.62
N VAL A 148 -0.62 -24.45 -0.59
CA VAL A 148 -0.85 -24.83 0.82
C VAL A 148 -2.35 -24.90 1.13
N ILE A 149 -3.10 -23.88 0.73
CA ILE A 149 -4.54 -23.81 0.97
C ILE A 149 -5.29 -24.95 0.28
N LYS A 150 -4.89 -25.33 -0.94
CA LYS A 150 -5.49 -26.48 -1.65
C LYS A 150 -5.37 -27.79 -0.85
N LEU A 151 -4.32 -27.95 -0.05
CA LEU A 151 -4.12 -29.14 0.80
C LEU A 151 -5.01 -29.13 2.06
N MET A 152 -5.51 -27.97 2.50
CA MET A 152 -6.36 -27.89 3.70
C MET A 152 -7.73 -28.52 3.45
N ARG A 153 -8.07 -29.53 4.25
CA ARG A 153 -9.38 -30.22 4.18
C ARG A 153 -10.53 -29.31 4.59
N ASN A 154 -10.36 -28.58 5.70
CA ASN A 154 -11.37 -27.69 6.26
C ASN A 154 -10.81 -26.27 6.28
N LYS A 155 -11.36 -25.37 5.47
CA LYS A 155 -10.96 -23.96 5.47
C LYS A 155 -11.99 -23.19 6.27
N ASP A 156 -11.54 -22.48 7.30
CA ASP A 156 -12.41 -21.63 8.10
C ASP A 156 -12.30 -20.16 7.68
N VAL A 157 -13.08 -19.30 8.35
CA VAL A 157 -13.09 -17.85 8.12
C VAL A 157 -11.69 -17.24 8.32
N ILE A 158 -10.86 -17.78 9.22
CA ILE A 158 -9.52 -17.25 9.51
C ILE A 158 -8.56 -17.57 8.37
N THR A 159 -8.60 -18.81 7.85
CA THR A 159 -7.83 -19.23 6.68
C THR A 159 -8.12 -18.35 5.47
N TYR A 160 -9.39 -18.15 5.13
CA TYR A 160 -9.76 -17.29 4.00
C TYR A 160 -9.39 -15.82 4.24
N GLY A 161 -9.54 -15.33 5.47
CA GLY A 161 -9.08 -13.99 5.84
C GLY A 161 -7.58 -13.77 5.62
N ALA A 162 -6.75 -14.75 5.99
CA ALA A 162 -5.30 -14.70 5.76
C ALA A 162 -4.97 -14.64 4.26
N LEU A 163 -5.65 -15.45 3.45
CA LEU A 163 -5.49 -15.48 2.00
C LEU A 163 -5.90 -14.15 1.35
N MET A 164 -7.11 -13.67 1.64
CA MET A 164 -7.65 -12.44 1.06
C MET A 164 -6.81 -11.22 1.47
N ASN A 165 -6.39 -11.13 2.73
CA ASN A 165 -5.48 -10.07 3.17
C ASN A 165 -4.13 -10.15 2.43
N GLY A 166 -3.62 -11.36 2.24
CA GLY A 166 -2.42 -11.60 1.43
C GLY A 166 -2.56 -11.09 -0.01
N TYR A 167 -3.67 -11.40 -0.70
CA TYR A 167 -3.90 -10.94 -2.07
C TYR A 167 -3.96 -9.42 -2.17
N ASN A 168 -4.66 -8.81 -1.21
CA ASN A 168 -4.65 -7.37 -1.05
C ASN A 168 -3.21 -6.83 -0.94
N MET A 169 -2.36 -7.42 -0.10
CA MET A 169 -0.98 -6.99 0.09
C MET A 169 -0.10 -7.18 -1.16
N ASN A 170 -0.33 -8.25 -1.91
CA ASN A 170 0.45 -8.60 -3.10
C ASN A 170 -0.03 -7.87 -4.37
N GLY A 171 -1.02 -6.99 -4.26
CA GLY A 171 -1.50 -6.19 -5.39
C GLY A 171 -2.46 -6.94 -6.32
N GLU A 172 -3.06 -8.02 -5.84
CA GLU A 172 -4.06 -8.82 -6.55
C GLU A 172 -5.45 -8.75 -5.87
N PRO A 173 -6.00 -7.56 -5.58
CA PRO A 173 -7.23 -7.41 -4.80
C PRO A 173 -8.45 -8.11 -5.42
N TRP A 174 -8.47 -8.33 -6.74
CA TRP A 174 -9.58 -9.00 -7.43
C TRP A 174 -9.76 -10.46 -6.99
N LYS A 175 -8.66 -11.17 -6.67
CA LYS A 175 -8.72 -12.56 -6.16
C LYS A 175 -9.49 -12.66 -4.84
N CYS A 176 -9.64 -11.56 -4.09
CA CYS A 176 -10.48 -11.56 -2.89
C CYS A 176 -11.94 -11.89 -3.21
N PHE A 177 -12.44 -11.51 -4.40
CA PHE A 177 -13.82 -11.79 -4.79
C PHE A 177 -14.01 -13.25 -5.22
N GLU A 178 -13.02 -13.84 -5.88
CA GLU A 178 -13.03 -15.28 -6.18
C GLU A 178 -13.10 -16.11 -4.89
N VAL A 179 -12.29 -15.73 -3.89
CA VAL A 179 -12.33 -16.36 -2.56
C VAL A 179 -13.67 -16.14 -1.87
N TRP A 180 -14.25 -14.95 -1.97
CA TRP A 180 -15.57 -14.67 -1.39
C TRP A 180 -16.69 -15.49 -2.04
N GLU A 181 -16.68 -15.66 -3.35
CA GLU A 181 -17.64 -16.53 -4.03
C GLU A 181 -17.47 -17.99 -3.59
N GLU A 182 -16.23 -18.47 -3.39
CA GLU A 182 -15.99 -19.80 -2.80
C GLU A 182 -16.56 -19.89 -1.37
N MET A 183 -16.37 -18.86 -0.53
CA MET A 183 -16.92 -18.84 0.83
C MET A 183 -18.46 -18.87 0.83
N LYS A 184 -19.11 -18.17 -0.12
CA LYS A 184 -20.57 -18.23 -0.29
C LYS A 184 -21.05 -19.62 -0.68
N GLN A 185 -20.39 -20.26 -1.65
CA GLN A 185 -20.73 -21.63 -2.10
C GLN A 185 -20.61 -22.67 -0.99
N ARG A 186 -19.82 -22.38 0.04
CA ARG A 186 -19.62 -23.23 1.22
C ARG A 186 -20.46 -22.79 2.43
N ASP A 187 -21.35 -21.82 2.27
CA ASP A 187 -22.20 -21.26 3.33
C ASP A 187 -21.41 -20.77 4.56
N ILE A 188 -20.20 -20.25 4.36
CA ILE A 188 -19.37 -19.72 5.44
C ILE A 188 -19.87 -18.31 5.79
N VAL A 189 -20.26 -18.11 7.05
CA VAL A 189 -20.67 -16.79 7.56
C VAL A 189 -19.46 -15.87 7.69
N LEU A 190 -19.52 -14.73 7.01
CA LEU A 190 -18.49 -13.69 7.06
C LEU A 190 -18.61 -12.87 8.34
N ASN A 191 -17.48 -12.66 9.02
CA ASN A 191 -17.38 -11.73 10.14
C ASN A 191 -16.93 -10.32 9.67
N GLU A 192 -16.87 -9.38 10.60
CA GLU A 192 -16.45 -7.99 10.38
C GLU A 192 -15.05 -7.85 9.78
N ILE A 193 -14.14 -8.78 10.11
CA ILE A 193 -12.77 -8.80 9.59
C ILE A 193 -12.78 -9.11 8.09
N ILE A 194 -13.52 -10.13 7.66
CA ILE A 194 -13.60 -10.47 6.22
C ILE A 194 -14.27 -9.35 5.42
N TRP A 195 -15.34 -8.76 5.93
CA TRP A 195 -15.97 -7.62 5.28
C TRP A 195 -15.03 -6.43 5.15
N THR A 196 -14.25 -6.15 6.19
CA THR A 196 -13.22 -5.10 6.16
C THR A 196 -12.14 -5.39 5.10
N ILE A 197 -11.73 -6.65 4.94
CA ILE A 197 -10.77 -7.07 3.91
C ILE A 197 -11.36 -6.89 2.49
N LEU A 198 -12.64 -7.26 2.28
CA LEU A 198 -13.34 -7.07 1.00
C LEU A 198 -13.52 -5.58 0.66
N ILE A 199 -13.89 -4.75 1.63
CA ILE A 199 -13.98 -3.30 1.48
C ILE A 199 -12.58 -2.73 1.18
N GLY A 200 -11.53 -3.26 1.82
CA GLY A 200 -10.13 -2.94 1.51
C GLY A 200 -9.73 -3.30 0.08
N ALA A 201 -10.22 -4.43 -0.45
CA ALA A 201 -10.02 -4.82 -1.85
C ALA A 201 -10.71 -3.85 -2.80
N CYS A 202 -11.97 -3.50 -2.53
CA CYS A 202 -12.72 -2.47 -3.26
C CYS A 202 -11.97 -1.12 -3.25
N SER A 203 -11.42 -0.73 -2.11
CA SER A 203 -10.61 0.47 -1.95
C SER A 203 -9.33 0.42 -2.79
N LYS A 204 -8.72 -0.76 -3.00
CA LYS A 204 -7.54 -0.91 -3.87
C LYS A 204 -7.91 -0.90 -5.35
N ILE A 205 -9.03 -1.50 -5.72
CA ILE A 205 -9.52 -1.57 -7.10
C ILE A 205 -10.06 -0.22 -7.58
N GLY A 206 -10.69 0.55 -6.69
CA GLY A 206 -11.08 1.94 -6.96
C GLY A 206 -12.33 2.10 -7.82
N MET A 207 -13.25 1.12 -7.83
CA MET A 207 -14.43 1.11 -8.71
C MET A 207 -15.72 1.32 -7.93
N ILE A 208 -16.45 2.41 -8.21
CA ILE A 208 -17.67 2.82 -7.49
C ILE A 208 -18.76 1.76 -7.59
N ARG A 209 -19.03 1.24 -8.80
CA ARG A 209 -20.13 0.29 -9.05
C ARG A 209 -19.88 -1.04 -8.32
N GLN A 210 -18.66 -1.55 -8.39
CA GLN A 210 -18.27 -2.77 -7.66
C GLN A 210 -18.35 -2.56 -6.16
N SER A 211 -17.79 -1.47 -5.63
CA SER A 211 -17.88 -1.11 -4.21
C SER A 211 -19.32 -1.04 -3.73
N GLN A 212 -20.22 -0.44 -4.52
CA GLN A 212 -21.64 -0.35 -4.18
C GLN A 212 -22.29 -1.74 -4.11
N TYR A 213 -22.02 -2.59 -5.09
CA TYR A 213 -22.52 -3.97 -5.10
C TYR A 213 -22.11 -4.73 -3.84
N ILE A 214 -20.82 -4.67 -3.48
CA ILE A 214 -20.29 -5.34 -2.28
C ILE A 214 -20.95 -4.80 -1.01
N LEU A 215 -21.10 -3.48 -0.86
CA LEU A 215 -21.72 -2.89 0.32
C LEU A 215 -23.18 -3.28 0.51
N HIS A 216 -23.94 -3.45 -0.57
CA HIS A 216 -25.32 -3.95 -0.47
C HIS A 216 -25.41 -5.39 0.07
N GLN A 217 -24.32 -6.16 0.01
CA GLN A 217 -24.26 -7.52 0.57
C GLN A 217 -23.85 -7.55 2.04
N VAL A 218 -23.34 -6.44 2.60
CA VAL A 218 -22.91 -6.38 3.99
C VAL A 218 -24.14 -6.33 4.91
N PRO A 219 -24.28 -7.21 5.92
CA PRO A 219 -25.38 -7.14 6.87
C PRO A 219 -25.43 -5.80 7.63
N LEU A 220 -26.63 -5.26 7.88
CA LEU A 220 -26.80 -3.95 8.52
C LEU A 220 -26.09 -3.82 9.88
N HIS A 221 -26.13 -4.88 10.70
CA HIS A 221 -25.45 -4.90 12.00
C HIS A 221 -23.92 -4.84 11.88
N ILE A 222 -23.34 -5.28 10.75
CA ILE A 222 -21.91 -5.14 10.44
C ILE A 222 -21.63 -3.75 9.88
N GLN A 223 -22.50 -3.23 9.01
CA GLN A 223 -22.37 -1.87 8.46
C GLN A 223 -22.33 -0.79 9.56
N ASN A 224 -23.07 -0.99 10.65
CA ASN A 224 -23.11 -0.06 11.79
C ASN A 224 -21.91 -0.15 12.73
N GLN A 225 -20.96 -1.07 12.49
CA GLN A 225 -19.73 -1.13 13.28
C GLN A 225 -18.75 -0.05 12.83
N LYS A 226 -18.20 0.72 13.78
CA LYS A 226 -17.30 1.85 13.50
C LYS A 226 -16.10 1.48 12.63
N GLN A 227 -15.50 0.30 12.83
CA GLN A 227 -14.38 -0.19 12.02
C GLN A 227 -14.77 -0.37 10.55
N VAL A 228 -15.98 -0.85 10.30
CA VAL A 228 -16.55 -1.04 8.95
C VAL A 228 -16.87 0.33 8.36
N GLN A 229 -17.54 1.22 9.09
CA GLN A 229 -17.84 2.59 8.64
C GLN A 229 -16.56 3.34 8.24
N ASN A 230 -15.51 3.28 9.05
CA ASN A 230 -14.19 3.87 8.74
C ASN A 230 -13.59 3.30 7.44
N SER A 231 -13.69 1.98 7.26
CA SER A 231 -13.23 1.31 6.04
C SER A 231 -14.04 1.73 4.81
N VAL A 232 -15.35 1.95 4.97
CA VAL A 232 -16.26 2.43 3.91
C VAL A 232 -15.95 3.89 3.53
N ILE A 233 -15.72 4.78 4.50
CA ILE A 233 -15.32 6.18 4.24
C ILE A 233 -14.03 6.19 3.40
N HIS A 234 -13.02 5.44 3.84
CA HIS A 234 -11.75 5.33 3.13
C HIS A 234 -11.91 4.73 1.72
N MET A 235 -12.75 3.70 1.57
CA MET A 235 -13.05 3.09 0.28
C MET A 235 -13.70 4.08 -0.68
N TRP A 236 -14.77 4.79 -0.25
CA TRP A 236 -15.44 5.77 -1.10
C TRP A 236 -14.53 6.91 -1.53
N GLY A 237 -13.68 7.39 -0.63
CA GLY A 237 -12.62 8.35 -0.97
C GLY A 237 -11.69 7.85 -2.07
N LYS A 238 -11.23 6.58 -1.99
CA LYS A 238 -10.37 5.95 -3.02
C LYS A 238 -11.08 5.54 -4.32
N CYS A 239 -12.40 5.42 -4.29
CA CYS A 239 -13.23 5.22 -5.48
C CYS A 239 -13.62 6.55 -6.14
N GLY A 240 -13.21 7.69 -5.59
CA GLY A 240 -13.56 9.01 -6.15
C GLY A 240 -14.96 9.49 -5.82
N SER A 241 -15.72 8.82 -4.94
CA SER A 241 -17.07 9.25 -4.55
C SER A 241 -17.04 9.91 -3.18
N VAL A 242 -16.54 11.14 -3.12
CA VAL A 242 -16.36 11.88 -1.85
C VAL A 242 -17.69 12.14 -1.15
N GLU A 243 -18.78 12.37 -1.89
CA GLU A 243 -20.11 12.57 -1.31
C GLU A 243 -20.59 11.33 -0.55
N LYS A 244 -20.42 10.12 -1.12
CA LYS A 244 -20.75 8.88 -0.40
C LYS A 244 -19.88 8.68 0.84
N ALA A 245 -18.60 9.07 0.78
CA ALA A 245 -17.72 9.06 1.95
C ALA A 245 -18.22 10.03 3.03
N ARG A 246 -18.62 11.24 2.63
CA ARG A 246 -19.16 12.28 3.52
C ARG A 246 -20.45 11.82 4.21
N ASN A 247 -21.39 11.23 3.47
CA ASN A 247 -22.65 10.74 4.04
C ASN A 247 -22.41 9.70 5.16
N VAL A 248 -21.47 8.78 4.94
CA VAL A 248 -21.11 7.79 5.98
C VAL A 248 -20.42 8.48 7.15
N TYR A 249 -19.47 9.38 6.89
CA TYR A 249 -18.78 10.17 7.93
C TYR A 249 -19.77 10.97 8.81
N GLU A 250 -20.78 11.58 8.20
CA GLU A 250 -21.82 12.35 8.90
C GLU A 250 -22.70 11.47 9.77
N SER A 251 -22.91 10.20 9.41
CA SER A 251 -23.66 9.22 10.22
C SER A 251 -22.90 8.63 11.41
N VAL A 252 -21.59 8.90 11.55
CA VAL A 252 -20.81 8.42 12.70
C VAL A 252 -20.90 9.41 13.86
N ASP A 253 -21.53 9.00 14.97
CA ASP A 253 -21.71 9.87 16.16
C ASP A 253 -20.41 10.07 16.96
N ASP A 254 -19.70 8.98 17.30
CA ASP A 254 -18.46 8.98 18.09
C ASP A 254 -17.22 8.87 17.18
N ARG A 255 -16.91 9.98 16.51
CA ARG A 255 -15.81 10.06 15.54
C ARG A 255 -14.46 10.02 16.24
N ASP A 256 -13.69 8.99 15.95
CA ASP A 256 -12.31 8.84 16.42
C ASP A 256 -11.29 9.38 15.41
N THR A 257 -10.00 9.30 15.76
CA THR A 257 -8.90 9.67 14.86
C THR A 257 -9.02 9.03 13.48
N VAL A 258 -9.35 7.73 13.41
CA VAL A 258 -9.43 6.98 12.14
C VAL A 258 -10.55 7.54 11.27
N THR A 259 -11.69 7.89 11.86
CA THR A 259 -12.86 8.46 11.19
C THR A 259 -12.50 9.78 10.50
N TYR A 260 -11.87 10.71 11.23
CA TYR A 260 -11.42 11.99 10.69
C TYR A 260 -10.32 11.82 9.63
N THR A 261 -9.30 11.01 9.92
CA THR A 261 -8.20 10.77 8.99
C THR A 261 -8.69 10.21 7.67
N ALA A 262 -9.63 9.25 7.69
CA ALA A 262 -10.21 8.65 6.48
C ALA A 262 -10.88 9.71 5.58
N MET A 263 -11.65 10.63 6.18
CA MET A 263 -12.35 11.67 5.43
C MET A 263 -11.39 12.77 4.92
N ILE A 264 -10.43 13.22 5.75
CA ILE A 264 -9.38 14.17 5.34
C ILE A 264 -8.58 13.60 4.16
N ASN A 265 -8.21 12.32 4.22
CA ASN A 265 -7.53 11.63 3.13
C ASN A 265 -8.42 11.54 1.88
N GLY A 266 -9.71 11.25 2.05
CA GLY A 266 -10.70 11.26 0.97
C GLY A 266 -10.75 12.60 0.24
N PHE A 267 -10.81 13.72 0.97
CA PHE A 267 -10.73 15.05 0.38
C PHE A 267 -9.41 15.30 -0.35
N GLY A 268 -8.27 14.98 0.27
CA GLY A 268 -6.94 15.21 -0.31
C GLY A 268 -6.67 14.41 -1.58
N LEU A 269 -7.14 13.15 -1.64
CA LEU A 269 -7.02 12.33 -2.85
C LEU A 269 -7.84 12.88 -4.02
N ASN A 270 -8.94 13.59 -3.75
CA ASN A 270 -9.86 14.09 -4.77
C ASN A 270 -9.66 15.58 -5.11
N GLY A 271 -8.53 16.18 -4.69
CA GLY A 271 -8.21 17.58 -4.98
C GLY A 271 -8.97 18.60 -4.13
N MET A 272 -9.72 18.17 -3.11
CA MET A 272 -10.54 19.03 -2.25
C MET A 272 -9.73 19.52 -1.04
N GLY A 273 -8.55 20.11 -1.28
CA GLY A 273 -7.62 20.52 -0.22
C GLY A 273 -8.22 21.47 0.81
N SER A 274 -9.11 22.38 0.38
CA SER A 274 -9.76 23.36 1.25
C SER A 274 -10.64 22.68 2.30
N GLU A 275 -11.42 21.68 1.87
CA GLU A 275 -12.28 20.87 2.75
C GLU A 275 -11.45 20.00 3.69
N ALA A 276 -10.32 19.44 3.21
CA ALA A 276 -9.39 18.68 4.03
C ALA A 276 -8.80 19.54 5.17
N ILE A 277 -8.38 20.77 4.86
CA ILE A 277 -7.83 21.72 5.84
C ILE A 277 -8.89 22.17 6.83
N LYS A 278 -10.11 22.48 6.35
CA LYS A 278 -11.24 22.85 7.21
C LYS A 278 -11.53 21.74 8.22
N LEU A 279 -11.70 20.51 7.76
CA LEU A 279 -11.97 19.36 8.61
C LEU A 279 -10.83 19.08 9.59
N TYR A 280 -9.57 19.22 9.14
CA TYR A 280 -8.41 19.08 10.02
C TYR A 280 -8.40 20.13 11.14
N ARG A 281 -8.81 21.37 10.87
CA ARG A 281 -8.91 22.43 11.88
C ARG A 281 -10.04 22.19 12.88
N GLU A 282 -11.16 21.63 12.44
CA GLU A 282 -12.31 21.24 13.28
C GLU A 282 -12.01 20.00 14.15
N MET A 283 -11.10 19.12 13.70
CA MET A 283 -10.70 17.92 14.44
C MET A 283 -10.07 18.26 15.80
N PRO A 284 -10.51 17.66 16.92
CA PRO A 284 -9.92 17.87 18.25
C PRO A 284 -8.42 17.60 18.28
N ASN A 285 -7.65 18.48 18.92
CA ASN A 285 -6.18 18.40 18.95
C ASN A 285 -5.66 17.06 19.51
N ASN A 286 -6.33 16.48 20.51
CA ASN A 286 -5.96 15.21 21.13
C ASN A 286 -6.19 13.99 20.22
N LEU A 287 -6.98 14.13 19.15
CA LEU A 287 -7.19 13.06 18.17
C LEU A 287 -6.18 13.14 17.02
N ARG A 288 -5.47 14.27 16.84
CA ARG A 288 -4.53 14.44 15.73
C ARG A 288 -3.29 13.59 15.96
N ASN A 289 -2.88 12.86 14.93
CA ASN A 289 -1.68 12.03 14.95
C ASN A 289 -0.87 12.23 13.66
N GLU A 290 0.29 11.56 13.60
CA GLU A 290 1.20 11.59 12.43
C GLU A 290 0.47 11.34 11.10
N VAL A 291 -0.41 10.34 11.06
CA VAL A 291 -1.15 9.96 9.83
C VAL A 291 -2.09 11.09 9.40
N THR A 292 -2.79 11.71 10.34
CA THR A 292 -3.68 12.84 10.05
C THR A 292 -2.89 14.03 9.48
N HIS A 293 -1.72 14.35 10.05
CA HIS A 293 -0.84 15.40 9.55
C HIS A 293 -0.37 15.12 8.12
N ILE A 294 0.03 13.89 7.83
CA ILE A 294 0.44 13.45 6.50
C ILE A 294 -0.73 13.61 5.50
N CYS A 295 -1.94 13.21 5.87
CA CYS A 295 -3.11 13.32 4.98
C CYS A 295 -3.44 14.78 4.62
N VAL A 296 -3.44 15.69 5.60
CA VAL A 296 -3.72 17.11 5.31
C VAL A 296 -2.57 17.78 4.54
N LEU A 297 -1.30 17.45 4.81
CA LEU A 297 -0.17 17.99 4.05
C LEU A 297 -0.16 17.47 2.60
N ASN A 298 -0.52 16.21 2.37
CA ASN A 298 -0.72 15.68 1.01
C ASN A 298 -1.87 16.39 0.29
N ALA A 299 -2.95 16.71 1.00
CA ALA A 299 -4.05 17.50 0.44
C ALA A 299 -3.56 18.90 0.01
N CYS A 300 -2.76 19.57 0.84
CA CYS A 300 -2.12 20.83 0.47
C CYS A 300 -1.20 20.68 -0.75
N SER A 301 -0.35 19.65 -0.78
CA SER A 301 0.57 19.36 -1.89
C SER A 301 -0.19 19.17 -3.22
N HIS A 302 -1.31 18.45 -3.20
CA HIS A 302 -2.12 18.19 -4.39
C HIS A 302 -2.95 19.38 -4.86
N SER A 303 -3.27 20.31 -3.96
CA SER A 303 -4.04 21.53 -4.25
C SER A 303 -3.18 22.79 -4.38
N GLY A 304 -1.85 22.69 -4.26
CA GLY A 304 -0.94 23.85 -4.38
C GLY A 304 -0.95 24.81 -3.18
N PHE A 305 -1.45 24.39 -2.01
CA PHE A 305 -1.61 25.23 -0.82
C PHE A 305 -0.35 25.25 0.06
N LEU A 306 0.72 25.86 -0.46
CA LEU A 306 2.03 25.89 0.22
C LEU A 306 1.98 26.58 1.58
N HIS A 307 1.33 27.74 1.65
CA HIS A 307 1.29 28.54 2.87
C HIS A 307 0.57 27.79 4.01
N GLU A 308 -0.55 27.14 3.70
CA GLU A 308 -1.28 26.28 4.61
C GLU A 308 -0.45 25.05 5.02
N ALA A 309 0.25 24.43 4.07
CA ALA A 309 1.18 23.33 4.36
C ALA A 309 2.26 23.75 5.36
N GLN A 310 2.92 24.90 5.14
CA GLN A 310 3.95 25.45 6.03
C GLN A 310 3.39 25.73 7.42
N ASN A 311 2.21 26.35 7.51
CA ASN A 311 1.55 26.63 8.79
C ASN A 311 1.25 25.35 9.58
N ILE A 312 0.70 24.33 8.91
CA ILE A 312 0.44 23.03 9.54
C ILE A 312 1.76 22.34 9.92
N TYR A 313 2.76 22.37 9.05
CA TYR A 313 4.07 21.76 9.30
C TYR A 313 4.77 22.38 10.52
N ASN A 314 4.69 23.70 10.68
CA ASN A 314 5.34 24.43 11.77
C ASN A 314 4.76 24.07 13.15
N VAL A 315 3.45 23.84 13.26
CA VAL A 315 2.80 23.50 14.53
C VAL A 315 3.01 22.04 14.97
N ILE A 316 3.49 21.17 14.08
CA ILE A 316 3.80 19.78 14.44
C ILE A 316 5.06 19.73 15.30
N SER A 317 4.93 19.29 16.55
CA SER A 317 6.04 19.26 17.51
C SER A 317 7.12 18.24 17.12
N PHE A 318 6.72 17.03 16.72
CA PHE A 318 7.64 15.96 16.34
C PHE A 318 7.51 15.65 14.84
N LYS A 319 8.52 16.04 14.07
CA LYS A 319 8.55 15.87 12.61
C LYS A 319 9.33 14.60 12.28
N THR A 320 8.58 13.53 12.06
CA THR A 320 9.15 12.25 11.59
C THR A 320 9.65 12.37 10.15
N GLU A 321 10.43 11.38 9.72
CA GLU A 321 10.85 11.25 8.32
C GLU A 321 9.68 11.36 7.32
N LYS A 322 8.50 10.83 7.67
CA LYS A 322 7.32 10.81 6.78
C LYS A 322 6.73 12.21 6.64
N ILE A 323 6.61 12.95 7.73
CA ILE A 323 6.10 14.33 7.71
C ILE A 323 7.04 15.23 6.89
N VAL A 324 8.35 15.11 7.09
CA VAL A 324 9.35 15.86 6.32
C VAL A 324 9.29 15.49 4.83
N THR A 325 9.12 14.20 4.50
CA THR A 325 8.98 13.71 3.12
C THR A 325 7.81 14.37 2.38
N VAL A 326 6.65 14.50 3.03
CA VAL A 326 5.47 15.14 2.40
C VAL A 326 5.72 16.63 2.15
N MET A 327 6.41 17.32 3.08
CA MET A 327 6.78 18.72 2.89
C MET A 327 7.75 18.89 1.72
N ILE A 328 8.71 17.97 1.55
CA ILE A 328 9.61 17.92 0.40
C ILE A 328 8.81 17.71 -0.90
N ASP A 329 7.83 16.79 -0.94
CA ASP A 329 6.96 16.61 -2.12
C ASP A 329 6.20 17.91 -2.46
N CYS A 330 5.65 18.60 -1.46
CA CYS A 330 4.95 19.87 -1.66
C CYS A 330 5.87 20.95 -2.28
N LEU A 331 7.05 21.17 -1.70
CA LEU A 331 8.04 22.12 -2.22
C LEU A 331 8.50 21.73 -3.64
N SER A 332 8.76 20.45 -3.87
CA SER A 332 9.28 19.93 -5.13
C SER A 332 8.28 20.08 -6.29
N ARG A 333 6.97 19.94 -6.01
CA ARG A 333 5.91 20.16 -7.02
C ARG A 333 5.72 21.61 -7.38
N LEU A 334 6.08 22.52 -6.48
CA LEU A 334 6.05 23.97 -6.69
C LEU A 334 7.39 24.52 -7.20
N PHE A 335 8.30 23.64 -7.62
CA PHE A 335 9.62 23.98 -8.16
C PHE A 335 10.56 24.70 -7.17
N LEU A 336 10.28 24.61 -5.86
CA LEU A 336 11.10 25.16 -4.78
C LEU A 336 12.21 24.18 -4.37
N PHE A 337 13.07 23.82 -5.31
CA PHE A 337 14.05 22.75 -5.14
C PHE A 337 15.12 23.05 -4.09
N ASP A 338 15.55 24.30 -3.99
CA ASP A 338 16.56 24.71 -3.02
C ASP A 338 16.03 24.62 -1.58
N GLU A 339 14.76 25.01 -1.36
CA GLU A 339 14.09 24.85 -0.06
C GLU A 339 13.90 23.37 0.29
N ALA A 340 13.51 22.55 -0.69
CA ALA A 340 13.37 21.11 -0.51
C ALA A 340 14.70 20.44 -0.16
N GLN A 341 15.79 20.80 -0.85
CA GLN A 341 17.14 20.30 -0.57
C GLN A 341 17.63 20.75 0.81
N LYS A 342 17.42 22.03 1.16
CA LYS A 342 17.76 22.55 2.49
C LYS A 342 17.04 21.77 3.60
N LEU A 343 15.78 21.42 3.38
CA LEU A 343 15.00 20.64 4.35
C LEU A 343 15.55 19.22 4.53
N ILE A 344 16.00 18.58 3.44
CA ILE A 344 16.72 17.29 3.51
C ILE A 344 18.02 17.46 4.32
N ASP A 345 18.84 18.45 3.97
CA ASP A 345 20.14 18.68 4.61
C ASP A 345 20.00 18.97 6.12
N GLU A 346 18.95 19.70 6.53
CA GLU A 346 18.64 19.96 7.94
C GLU A 346 18.20 18.70 8.68
N TYR A 347 17.45 17.82 8.02
CA TYR A 347 17.03 16.55 8.59
C TYR A 347 18.22 15.59 8.77
N GLU A 348 19.09 15.49 7.76
CA GLU A 348 20.30 14.65 7.77
C GLU A 348 21.29 14.99 8.89
N LYS A 349 21.34 16.26 9.34
CA LYS A 349 22.19 16.67 10.46
C LYS A 349 21.84 15.99 11.78
N LYS A 350 20.60 15.53 11.94
CA LYS A 350 20.06 15.03 13.22
C LYS A 350 19.53 13.60 13.13
N ASN A 351 19.14 13.16 11.94
CA ASN A 351 18.43 11.91 11.72
C ASN A 351 18.91 11.23 10.43
N SER A 352 18.67 9.92 10.34
CA SER A 352 18.88 9.19 9.08
C SER A 352 17.77 9.52 8.09
N PRO A 353 18.08 10.07 6.91
CA PRO A 353 17.08 10.35 5.87
C PRO A 353 16.49 9.03 5.35
N ASN A 354 15.29 9.08 4.79
CA ASN A 354 14.72 7.95 4.07
C ASN A 354 14.90 8.12 2.55
N PHE A 355 14.85 7.01 1.82
CA PHE A 355 14.97 6.98 0.37
C PHE A 355 13.89 7.82 -0.35
N VAL A 356 12.69 7.91 0.25
CA VAL A 356 11.51 8.53 -0.38
C VAL A 356 11.66 10.06 -0.45
N MET A 357 12.35 10.70 0.49
CA MET A 357 12.68 12.13 0.45
C MET A 357 13.36 12.53 -0.87
N TYR A 358 14.40 11.79 -1.25
CA TYR A 358 15.15 11.99 -2.47
C TYR A 358 14.33 11.68 -3.73
N MET A 359 13.47 10.66 -3.68
CA MET A 359 12.57 10.34 -4.78
C MET A 359 11.53 11.43 -5.03
N CYS A 360 10.98 12.05 -3.97
CA CYS A 360 10.04 13.17 -4.10
C CYS A 360 10.73 14.37 -4.78
N LEU A 361 11.94 14.70 -4.34
CA LEU A 361 12.73 15.77 -4.95
C LEU A 361 13.06 15.48 -6.43
N LEU A 362 13.56 14.27 -6.73
CA LEU A 362 13.85 13.86 -8.11
C LEU A 362 12.59 13.89 -9.00
N SER A 363 11.43 13.53 -8.44
CA SER A 363 10.15 13.55 -9.17
C SER A 363 9.69 14.97 -9.49
N GLY A 364 9.91 15.93 -8.60
CA GLY A 364 9.62 17.35 -8.87
C GLY A 364 10.55 17.91 -9.95
N VAL A 365 11.85 17.61 -9.88
CA VAL A 365 12.84 18.10 -10.85
C VAL A 365 12.57 17.59 -12.26
N ARG A 366 11.97 16.40 -12.42
CA ARG A 366 11.54 15.90 -13.73
C ARG A 366 10.67 16.90 -14.48
N ASN A 367 9.75 17.55 -13.77
CA ASN A 367 8.84 18.52 -14.39
C ASN A 367 9.56 19.81 -14.84
N ASN A 368 10.77 20.08 -14.35
CA ASN A 368 11.61 21.23 -14.72
C ASN A 368 12.70 20.88 -15.76
N ARG A 369 12.93 19.59 -16.06
CA ARG A 369 13.93 19.10 -17.04
C ARG A 369 15.40 19.48 -16.71
N ASN A 370 15.75 19.64 -15.42
CA ASN A 370 17.11 19.96 -14.99
C ASN A 370 17.98 18.69 -14.79
N ASN A 371 18.78 18.33 -15.80
CA ASN A 371 19.64 17.13 -15.79
C ASN A 371 20.71 17.12 -14.69
N ASN A 372 21.36 18.27 -14.46
CA ASN A 372 22.50 18.35 -13.54
C ASN A 372 22.05 18.14 -12.09
N LEU A 373 20.96 18.79 -11.70
CA LEU A 373 20.38 18.61 -10.37
C LEU A 373 19.86 17.18 -10.19
N SER A 374 19.14 16.64 -11.18
CA SER A 374 18.62 15.27 -11.16
C SER A 374 19.71 14.21 -10.95
N LYS A 375 20.85 14.36 -11.64
CA LYS A 375 22.00 13.45 -11.52
C LYS A 375 22.65 13.54 -10.14
N LYS A 376 22.78 14.75 -9.57
CA LYS A 376 23.30 14.96 -8.21
C LYS A 376 22.42 14.27 -7.15
N ILE A 377 21.11 14.50 -7.21
CA ILE A 377 20.11 13.89 -6.32
C ILE A 377 20.20 12.36 -6.40
N TYR A 378 20.20 11.81 -7.62
CA TYR A 378 20.27 10.36 -7.82
C TYR A 378 21.55 9.74 -7.25
N ASN A 379 22.70 10.38 -7.49
CA ASN A 379 23.99 9.86 -6.99
C ASN A 379 24.05 9.87 -5.46
N ARG A 380 23.56 10.93 -4.81
CA ARG A 380 23.46 11.01 -3.34
C ARG A 380 22.53 9.94 -2.78
N MET A 381 21.37 9.76 -3.42
CA MET A 381 20.41 8.70 -3.07
C MET A 381 21.03 7.30 -3.22
N LYS A 382 21.77 7.03 -4.30
CA LYS A 382 22.46 5.76 -4.51
C LYS A 382 23.57 5.51 -3.48
N SER A 383 24.30 6.55 -3.07
CA SER A 383 25.36 6.40 -2.07
C SER A 383 24.82 6.13 -0.66
N LEU A 384 23.69 6.74 -0.30
CA LEU A 384 23.10 6.60 1.03
C LEU A 384 22.30 5.30 1.19
N PHE A 385 21.72 4.79 0.11
CA PHE A 385 20.80 3.65 0.16
C PHE A 385 21.19 2.53 -0.81
N PRO A 386 22.41 1.96 -0.72
CA PRO A 386 22.86 0.91 -1.64
C PRO A 386 21.95 -0.34 -1.61
N ASP A 387 21.33 -0.64 -0.47
CA ASP A 387 20.47 -1.81 -0.28
C ASP A 387 19.02 -1.61 -0.72
N ALA A 388 18.60 -0.38 -1.05
CA ALA A 388 17.24 -0.05 -1.46
C ALA A 388 16.95 -0.46 -2.92
N LYS A 389 17.22 -1.72 -3.28
CA LYS A 389 17.18 -2.26 -4.67
C LYS A 389 15.92 -1.85 -5.44
N GLN A 390 14.73 -2.00 -4.85
CA GLN A 390 13.45 -1.61 -5.49
C GLN A 390 13.33 -0.09 -5.69
N GLY A 391 13.75 0.67 -4.69
CA GLY A 391 13.77 2.13 -4.74
C GLY A 391 14.71 2.60 -5.86
N LEU A 392 15.94 2.09 -5.89
CA LEU A 392 16.95 2.43 -6.88
C LEU A 392 16.51 2.11 -8.32
N VAL A 393 15.77 1.02 -8.54
CA VAL A 393 15.14 0.75 -9.85
C VAL A 393 14.17 1.88 -10.23
N SER A 394 13.32 2.30 -9.29
CA SER A 394 12.36 3.39 -9.51
C SER A 394 13.06 4.73 -9.79
N GLY A 395 14.11 5.05 -9.01
CA GLY A 395 14.94 6.24 -9.22
C GLY A 395 15.71 6.21 -10.54
N THR A 396 16.18 5.03 -10.97
CA THR A 396 16.85 4.85 -12.26
C THR A 396 15.88 5.16 -13.40
N ILE A 397 14.68 4.59 -13.36
CA ILE A 397 13.64 4.82 -14.38
C ILE A 397 13.30 6.31 -14.44
N LEU A 398 13.16 6.95 -13.29
CA LEU A 398 12.85 8.37 -13.22
C LEU A 398 13.96 9.23 -13.86
N LEU A 399 15.24 9.01 -13.51
CA LEU A 399 16.35 9.74 -14.11
C LEU A 399 16.51 9.44 -15.61
N ALA A 400 16.30 8.20 -16.04
CA ALA A 400 16.31 7.85 -17.46
C ALA A 400 15.20 8.61 -18.23
N ASN A 401 14.00 8.71 -17.66
CA ASN A 401 12.91 9.48 -18.26
C ASN A 401 13.24 10.98 -18.33
N ILE A 402 13.96 11.52 -17.33
CA ILE A 402 14.45 12.92 -17.37
C ILE A 402 15.43 13.11 -18.54
N TYR A 403 16.40 12.20 -18.72
CA TYR A 403 17.30 12.24 -19.88
C TYR A 403 16.54 12.15 -21.22
N SER A 404 15.54 11.28 -21.33
CA SER A 404 14.70 11.20 -22.53
C SER A 404 13.91 12.49 -22.77
N SER A 405 13.40 13.14 -21.72
CA SER A 405 12.60 14.37 -21.84
C SER A 405 13.34 15.57 -22.45
N VAL A 406 14.67 15.54 -22.46
CA VAL A 406 15.53 16.55 -23.07
C VAL A 406 16.27 16.05 -24.32
N GLY A 407 15.87 14.90 -24.86
CA GLY A 407 16.41 14.34 -26.11
C GLY A 407 17.63 13.44 -25.96
N GLU A 408 18.13 13.19 -24.74
CA GLU A 408 19.28 12.32 -24.49
C GLU A 408 18.89 10.82 -24.44
N HIS A 409 18.17 10.33 -25.45
CA HIS A 409 17.58 8.98 -25.45
C HIS A 409 18.62 7.85 -25.35
N GLN A 410 19.78 7.99 -26.01
CA GLN A 410 20.84 6.98 -25.95
C GLN A 410 21.46 6.89 -24.55
N LEU A 411 21.65 8.03 -23.88
CA LEU A 411 22.12 8.06 -22.49
C LEU A 411 21.10 7.40 -21.56
N ALA A 412 19.82 7.73 -21.72
CA ALA A 412 18.73 7.13 -20.96
C ALA A 412 18.70 5.60 -21.09
N LYS A 413 18.79 5.08 -22.33
CA LYS A 413 18.79 3.65 -22.64
C LYS A 413 19.99 2.94 -21.99
N ASN A 414 21.20 3.49 -22.19
CA ASN A 414 22.43 2.92 -21.64
C ASN A 414 22.42 2.93 -20.11
N PHE A 415 22.01 4.05 -19.51
CA PHE A 415 21.89 4.19 -18.07
C PHE A 415 20.90 3.18 -17.48
N ARG A 416 19.70 3.09 -18.06
CA ARG A 416 18.67 2.14 -17.63
C ARG A 416 19.19 0.70 -17.73
N TYR A 417 19.74 0.32 -18.88
CA TYR A 417 20.29 -1.02 -19.10
C TYR A 417 21.36 -1.36 -18.05
N ASN A 418 22.33 -0.48 -17.83
CA ASN A 418 23.45 -0.72 -16.92
C ASN A 418 23.02 -0.82 -15.45
N GLN A 419 22.03 -0.05 -15.01
CA GLN A 419 21.62 -0.02 -13.59
C GLN A 419 20.59 -1.09 -13.22
N ILE A 420 19.77 -1.59 -14.15
CA ILE A 420 18.67 -2.53 -13.83
C ILE A 420 18.81 -3.90 -14.49
N LYS A 421 19.91 -4.20 -15.18
CA LYS A 421 20.10 -5.50 -15.88
C LYS A 421 19.77 -6.71 -14.98
N GLU A 422 20.28 -6.71 -13.76
CA GLU A 422 20.10 -7.79 -12.77
C GLU A 422 18.85 -7.60 -11.90
N LEU A 423 18.18 -6.46 -11.98
CA LEU A 423 16.99 -6.11 -11.20
C LEU A 423 15.73 -5.98 -12.07
N ARG A 424 15.73 -6.53 -13.29
CA ARG A 424 14.61 -6.43 -14.23
C ARG A 424 13.29 -6.92 -13.64
N SER A 425 13.32 -7.99 -12.84
CA SER A 425 12.13 -8.53 -12.16
C SER A 425 11.48 -7.57 -11.17
N LYS A 426 12.19 -6.50 -10.75
CA LYS A 426 11.70 -5.47 -9.84
C LYS A 426 11.04 -4.28 -10.55
N VAL A 427 11.06 -4.23 -11.88
CA VAL A 427 10.41 -3.16 -12.64
C VAL A 427 8.90 -3.35 -12.56
N LYS A 428 8.20 -2.38 -11.95
CA LYS A 428 6.74 -2.37 -11.95
C LYS A 428 6.23 -1.99 -13.33
N MET A 429 5.41 -2.83 -13.92
CA MET A 429 4.71 -2.52 -15.17
C MET A 429 3.54 -1.58 -14.91
N GLY A 430 3.31 -0.64 -15.83
CA GLY A 430 2.12 0.21 -15.83
C GLY A 430 0.91 -0.59 -16.28
N LEU A 431 -0.14 -0.58 -15.46
CA LEU A 431 -1.42 -1.22 -15.70
C LEU A 431 -2.52 -0.21 -15.43
N SER A 432 -3.49 -0.18 -16.34
CA SER A 432 -4.77 0.52 -16.14
C SER A 432 -5.90 -0.50 -16.18
N TRP A 433 -6.93 -0.31 -15.36
CA TRP A 433 -8.09 -1.19 -15.36
C TRP A 433 -9.39 -0.43 -15.15
N THR A 434 -10.48 -1.03 -15.65
CA THR A 434 -11.86 -0.57 -15.53
C THR A 434 -12.75 -1.72 -15.06
N TYR A 435 -13.97 -1.40 -14.62
CA TYR A 435 -15.00 -2.40 -14.26
C TYR A 435 -16.21 -2.27 -15.19
N VAL A 436 -16.41 -3.28 -16.03
CA VAL A 436 -17.46 -3.30 -17.07
C VAL A 436 -18.15 -4.65 -17.03
N ASN A 437 -19.48 -4.67 -17.09
CA ASN A 437 -20.31 -5.88 -17.15
C ASN A 437 -20.01 -6.94 -16.06
N GLY A 438 -19.63 -6.50 -14.86
CA GLY A 438 -19.35 -7.40 -13.74
C GLY A 438 -17.89 -7.80 -13.58
N GLU A 439 -17.02 -7.46 -14.54
CA GLU A 439 -15.64 -7.92 -14.62
C GLU A 439 -14.63 -6.77 -14.59
N ILE A 440 -13.43 -7.05 -14.07
CA ILE A 440 -12.29 -6.13 -14.11
C ILE A 440 -11.49 -6.42 -15.38
N VAL A 441 -11.39 -5.43 -16.25
CA VAL A 441 -10.62 -5.53 -17.50
C VAL A 441 -9.35 -4.72 -17.37
N GLN A 442 -8.21 -5.35 -17.63
CA GLN A 442 -6.87 -4.77 -17.47
C GLN A 442 -6.22 -4.49 -18.82
N PHE A 443 -5.44 -3.41 -18.89
CA PHE A 443 -4.73 -2.96 -20.07
C PHE A 443 -3.27 -2.67 -19.73
N LYS A 444 -2.36 -3.20 -20.55
CA LYS A 444 -0.95 -2.76 -20.61
C LYS A 444 -0.79 -1.75 -21.75
N ALA A 445 0.31 -1.00 -21.74
CA ALA A 445 0.64 -0.17 -22.90
C ALA A 445 0.90 -1.07 -24.12
N HIS A 446 0.31 -0.71 -25.26
CA HIS A 446 0.39 -1.42 -26.53
C HIS A 446 -0.10 -2.88 -26.46
N ASP A 447 -1.12 -3.12 -25.63
CA ASP A 447 -1.68 -4.45 -25.41
C ASP A 447 -2.73 -4.84 -26.46
N HIS A 448 -2.40 -5.88 -27.23
CA HIS A 448 -3.30 -6.49 -28.23
C HIS A 448 -3.89 -7.83 -27.78
N SER A 449 -3.69 -8.24 -26.52
CA SER A 449 -4.16 -9.54 -26.02
C SER A 449 -5.67 -9.62 -25.78
N HIS A 450 -6.34 -8.47 -25.69
CA HIS A 450 -7.78 -8.42 -25.44
C HIS A 450 -8.58 -8.96 -26.66
N PRO A 451 -9.61 -9.79 -26.47
CA PRO A 451 -10.39 -10.37 -27.59
C PRO A 451 -11.00 -9.34 -28.54
N ARG A 452 -11.37 -8.17 -28.01
CA ARG A 452 -11.89 -7.01 -28.78
C ARG A 452 -10.81 -5.98 -29.15
N SER A 453 -9.53 -6.38 -29.23
CA SER A 453 -8.42 -5.45 -29.49
C SER A 453 -8.64 -4.64 -30.77
N SER A 454 -9.10 -5.25 -31.85
CA SER A 454 -9.34 -4.53 -33.11
C SER A 454 -10.35 -3.39 -32.98
N GLU A 455 -11.44 -3.60 -32.22
CA GLU A 455 -12.44 -2.56 -31.96
C GLU A 455 -11.89 -1.44 -31.07
N ILE A 456 -11.10 -1.79 -30.05
CA ILE A 456 -10.50 -0.81 -29.12
C ILE A 456 -9.54 0.11 -29.87
N TYR A 457 -8.70 -0.45 -30.74
CA TYR A 457 -7.74 0.33 -31.50
C TYR A 457 -8.42 1.16 -32.60
N ALA A 458 -9.47 0.64 -33.25
CA ALA A 458 -10.26 1.43 -34.18
C ALA A 458 -10.91 2.65 -33.51
N GLU A 459 -11.44 2.49 -32.28
CA GLU A 459 -11.97 3.61 -31.51
C GLU A 459 -10.86 4.57 -31.04
N LEU A 460 -9.68 4.05 -30.69
CA LEU A 460 -8.52 4.86 -30.33
C LEU A 460 -8.05 5.72 -31.51
N ASP A 461 -7.94 5.16 -32.72
CA ASP A 461 -7.57 5.89 -33.93
C ASP A 461 -8.57 7.00 -34.24
N ARG A 462 -9.87 6.70 -34.12
CA ARG A 462 -10.94 7.69 -34.27
C ARG A 462 -10.83 8.81 -33.24
N LEU A 463 -10.63 8.48 -31.96
CA LEU A 463 -10.44 9.45 -30.88
C LEU A 463 -9.22 10.34 -31.13
N THR A 464 -8.12 9.75 -31.60
CA THR A 464 -6.89 10.49 -31.90
C THR A 464 -7.12 11.52 -33.00
N GLY A 465 -7.81 11.16 -34.09
CA GLY A 465 -8.17 12.11 -35.14
C GLY A 465 -8.97 13.30 -34.60
N GLU A 466 -10.01 13.04 -33.80
CA GLU A 466 -10.84 14.10 -33.21
C GLU A 466 -10.09 14.96 -32.20
N LEU A 467 -9.14 14.37 -31.45
CA LEU A 467 -8.27 15.11 -30.54
C LEU A 467 -7.41 16.10 -31.31
N ILE A 468 -6.79 15.67 -32.41
CA ILE A 468 -5.95 16.52 -33.27
C ILE A 468 -6.77 17.68 -33.86
N GLU A 469 -8.01 17.42 -34.27
CA GLU A 469 -8.96 18.46 -34.73
C GLU A 469 -9.29 19.50 -33.64
N HIS A 470 -9.11 19.15 -32.37
CA HIS A 470 -9.34 20.01 -31.20
C HIS A 470 -8.01 20.52 -30.59
N ASP A 471 -7.00 20.75 -31.43
CA ASP A 471 -5.69 21.33 -31.06
C ASP A 471 -4.87 20.49 -30.06
N TYR A 472 -5.15 19.19 -29.93
CA TYR A 472 -4.33 18.30 -29.12
C TYR A 472 -2.92 18.16 -29.71
N LYS A 473 -1.91 18.32 -28.86
CA LYS A 473 -0.50 18.13 -29.23
C LYS A 473 0.11 17.05 -28.37
N PHE A 474 0.67 16.05 -29.03
CA PHE A 474 1.44 15.01 -28.38
C PHE A 474 2.68 15.58 -27.69
N ASP A 475 2.84 15.26 -26.41
CA ASP A 475 4.02 15.67 -25.65
C ASP A 475 5.10 14.58 -25.72
N SER A 476 6.02 14.74 -26.68
CA SER A 476 7.13 13.81 -26.91
C SER A 476 8.07 13.64 -25.71
N SER A 477 8.04 14.55 -24.74
CA SER A 477 8.85 14.44 -23.52
C SER A 477 8.46 13.26 -22.62
N TRP A 478 7.30 12.65 -22.87
CA TRP A 478 6.85 11.43 -22.19
C TRP A 478 7.28 10.12 -22.88
N ILE A 479 7.97 10.21 -24.02
CA ILE A 479 8.52 9.04 -24.69
C ILE A 479 9.81 8.63 -24.00
N THR A 480 9.81 7.41 -23.45
CA THR A 480 10.91 6.89 -22.61
C THR A 480 11.99 6.13 -23.38
N HIS A 481 11.85 6.04 -24.70
CA HIS A 481 12.78 5.34 -25.59
C HIS A 481 13.03 6.13 -26.87
N GLN A 482 14.09 5.77 -27.58
CA GLN A 482 14.31 6.31 -28.92
C GLN A 482 13.33 5.61 -29.88
N LEU A 483 12.57 6.39 -30.64
CA LEU A 483 11.66 5.88 -31.66
C LEU A 483 12.43 5.03 -32.67
N ARG A 484 11.85 3.87 -33.02
CA ARG A 484 12.31 3.06 -34.14
C ARG A 484 11.87 3.69 -35.46
N GLU A 485 12.45 3.27 -36.57
CA GLU A 485 12.12 3.84 -37.90
C GLU A 485 10.63 3.71 -38.23
N GLU A 486 10.00 2.64 -37.75
CA GLU A 486 8.57 2.36 -37.90
C GLU A 486 7.65 3.06 -36.87
N GLU A 487 8.21 3.70 -35.83
CA GLU A 487 7.44 4.32 -34.76
C GLU A 487 7.30 5.84 -34.93
N THR A 488 6.09 6.35 -34.71
CA THR A 488 5.83 7.79 -34.63
C THR A 488 5.55 8.17 -33.18
N ILE A 489 5.66 9.47 -32.86
CA ILE A 489 5.28 10.02 -31.55
C ILE A 489 3.85 9.61 -31.21
N GLU A 490 2.96 9.73 -32.20
CA GLU A 490 1.55 9.36 -32.13
C GLU A 490 1.38 7.87 -31.82
N SER A 491 2.02 6.96 -32.57
CA SER A 491 1.83 5.52 -32.38
C SER A 491 2.30 5.04 -31.01
N VAL A 492 3.32 5.67 -30.43
CA VAL A 492 3.78 5.37 -29.07
C VAL A 492 2.81 5.91 -28.01
N LEU A 493 2.41 7.17 -28.09
CA LEU A 493 1.62 7.82 -27.04
C LEU A 493 0.13 7.47 -27.08
N CYS A 494 -0.41 7.05 -28.23
CA CYS A 494 -1.78 6.57 -28.33
C CYS A 494 -1.96 5.24 -27.60
N GLY A 495 -0.98 4.33 -27.71
CA GLY A 495 -1.02 3.00 -27.11
C GLY A 495 -0.91 2.95 -25.58
N HIS A 496 -0.93 4.08 -24.88
CA HIS A 496 -0.89 4.09 -23.42
C HIS A 496 -2.12 3.40 -22.81
N SER A 497 -1.89 2.66 -21.72
CA SER A 497 -2.91 1.83 -21.05
C SER A 497 -4.18 2.60 -20.65
N GLU A 498 -4.05 3.87 -20.28
CA GLU A 498 -5.19 4.73 -19.94
C GLU A 498 -6.10 4.96 -21.14
N LYS A 499 -5.52 5.30 -22.29
CA LYS A 499 -6.28 5.58 -23.52
C LYS A 499 -6.96 4.31 -24.04
N LEU A 500 -6.28 3.16 -23.94
CA LEU A 500 -6.88 1.85 -24.23
C LEU A 500 -8.09 1.57 -23.32
N ALA A 501 -7.97 1.83 -22.02
CA ALA A 501 -9.07 1.65 -21.08
C ALA A 501 -10.24 2.62 -21.37
N ILE A 502 -9.97 3.88 -21.76
CA ILE A 502 -11.00 4.84 -22.17
C ILE A 502 -11.71 4.35 -23.44
N ALA A 503 -10.97 4.00 -24.48
CA ALA A 503 -11.50 3.50 -25.74
C ALA A 503 -12.37 2.25 -25.52
N TYR A 504 -11.91 1.30 -24.69
CA TYR A 504 -12.69 0.13 -24.32
C TYR A 504 -14.02 0.47 -23.64
N ASN A 505 -14.08 1.50 -22.80
CA ASN A 505 -15.36 1.94 -22.21
C ASN A 505 -16.29 2.60 -23.24
N LEU A 506 -15.74 3.35 -24.22
CA LEU A 506 -16.52 4.07 -25.23
C LEU A 506 -17.15 3.15 -26.30
N ILE A 507 -16.54 1.98 -26.55
CA ILE A 507 -17.13 0.95 -27.43
C ILE A 507 -18.23 0.11 -26.75
N GLN A 508 -18.48 0.32 -25.46
CA GLN A 508 -19.57 -0.40 -24.77
C GLN A 508 -20.94 0.13 -25.20
N ARG A 509 -21.93 -0.76 -25.17
CA ARG A 509 -23.33 -0.46 -25.47
C ARG A 509 -24.23 -1.11 -24.40
N PRO A 510 -25.11 -0.35 -23.72
CA PRO A 510 -25.25 1.11 -23.78
C PRO A 510 -23.99 1.84 -23.29
N LEU A 511 -23.83 3.11 -23.69
CA LEU A 511 -22.74 3.95 -23.19
C LEU A 511 -22.88 4.14 -21.66
N PRO A 512 -21.77 4.11 -20.89
CA PRO A 512 -21.84 4.33 -19.46
C PRO A 512 -22.11 5.80 -19.12
N ASP A 513 -22.73 6.07 -17.98
CA ASP A 513 -22.99 7.45 -17.51
C ASP A 513 -21.71 8.23 -17.20
N PHE A 514 -20.67 7.51 -16.77
CA PHE A 514 -19.31 8.00 -16.53
C PHE A 514 -18.31 6.86 -16.75
N ILE A 515 -17.06 7.22 -17.06
CA ILE A 515 -15.96 6.25 -17.20
C ILE A 515 -15.12 6.27 -15.94
N GLN A 516 -14.73 5.10 -15.44
CA GLN A 516 -13.84 5.00 -14.29
C GLN A 516 -12.65 4.09 -14.55
N ILE A 517 -11.46 4.63 -14.33
CA ILE A 517 -10.19 3.94 -14.59
C ILE A 517 -9.31 4.07 -13.36
N THR A 518 -8.61 3.00 -13.01
CA THR A 518 -7.51 3.07 -12.04
C THR A 518 -6.20 2.66 -12.69
N LYS A 519 -5.15 3.43 -12.42
CA LYS A 519 -3.78 3.16 -12.83
C LYS A 519 -2.91 2.91 -11.61
N ASN A 520 -2.09 1.87 -11.65
CA ASN A 520 -1.15 1.54 -10.56
C ASN A 520 0.08 2.46 -10.48
N LEU A 521 0.34 3.22 -11.54
CA LEU A 521 1.37 4.26 -11.64
C LEU A 521 0.71 5.63 -11.80
N ARG A 522 1.50 6.69 -11.67
CA ARG A 522 1.04 8.04 -11.99
C ARG A 522 0.66 8.14 -13.47
N VAL A 523 -0.49 8.74 -13.77
CA VAL A 523 -0.92 9.05 -15.16
C VAL A 523 0.06 10.06 -15.74
N CYS A 524 0.52 9.90 -17.00
CA CYS A 524 1.46 10.85 -17.62
C CYS A 524 0.76 12.14 -18.08
N GLY A 525 1.52 13.22 -18.28
CA GLY A 525 0.98 14.52 -18.68
C GLY A 525 0.21 14.46 -20.00
N ASP A 526 0.75 13.73 -20.98
CA ASP A 526 0.08 13.51 -22.27
C ASP A 526 -1.30 12.85 -22.14
N CYS A 527 -1.39 11.75 -21.37
CA CYS A 527 -2.68 11.07 -21.13
C CYS A 527 -3.64 11.92 -20.31
N HIS A 528 -3.14 12.74 -19.38
CA HIS A 528 -3.95 13.66 -18.61
C HIS A 528 -4.62 14.72 -19.52
N GLU A 529 -3.86 15.36 -20.41
CA GLU A 529 -4.41 16.35 -21.35
C GLU A 529 -5.34 15.71 -22.39
N ALA A 530 -4.99 14.52 -22.90
CA ALA A 530 -5.89 13.76 -23.78
C ALA A 530 -7.22 13.47 -23.07
N THR A 531 -7.20 13.04 -21.80
CA THR A 531 -8.42 12.68 -21.06
C THR A 531 -9.32 13.89 -20.83
N LYS A 532 -8.77 15.09 -20.57
CA LYS A 532 -9.55 16.35 -20.51
C LYS A 532 -10.31 16.59 -21.80
N LEU A 533 -9.63 16.50 -22.94
CA LEU A 533 -10.25 16.72 -24.24
C LEU A 533 -11.26 15.63 -24.58
N ILE A 534 -10.99 14.36 -24.28
CA ILE A 534 -11.95 13.27 -24.49
C ILE A 534 -13.22 13.52 -23.67
N ALA A 535 -13.11 13.89 -22.39
CA ALA A 535 -14.27 14.20 -21.55
C ALA A 535 -15.14 15.32 -22.16
N LYS A 536 -14.49 16.35 -22.73
CA LYS A 536 -15.15 17.44 -23.45
C LYS A 536 -15.79 17.00 -24.77
N ILE A 537 -15.07 16.29 -25.63
CA ILE A 537 -15.56 15.87 -26.95
C ILE A 537 -16.73 14.89 -26.82
N ARG A 538 -16.63 13.95 -25.87
CA ARG A 538 -17.64 12.91 -25.65
C ARG A 538 -18.77 13.33 -24.69
N GLN A 539 -18.67 14.50 -24.07
CA GLN A 539 -19.65 14.99 -23.09
C GLN A 539 -19.92 13.96 -21.97
N ILE A 540 -18.86 13.32 -21.47
CA ILE A 540 -18.89 12.28 -20.43
C ILE A 540 -17.90 12.62 -19.32
N ASP A 541 -18.28 12.38 -18.07
CA ASP A 541 -17.36 12.50 -16.94
C ASP A 541 -16.43 11.29 -16.89
N ILE A 542 -15.14 11.54 -16.66
CA ILE A 542 -14.12 10.49 -16.56
C ILE A 542 -13.41 10.63 -15.21
N ILE A 543 -13.41 9.56 -14.43
CA ILE A 543 -12.70 9.47 -13.15
C ILE A 543 -11.46 8.60 -13.37
N VAL A 544 -10.27 9.18 -13.23
CA VAL A 544 -9.02 8.43 -13.30
C VAL A 544 -8.30 8.51 -11.96
N ARG A 545 -8.21 7.38 -11.26
CA ARG A 545 -7.35 7.25 -10.10
C ARG A 545 -5.96 6.82 -10.54
N ASP A 546 -4.93 7.50 -10.06
CA ASP A 546 -3.54 7.11 -10.24
C ASP A 546 -2.88 6.72 -8.90
N ALA A 547 -1.56 6.52 -8.89
CA ALA A 547 -0.83 6.15 -7.68
C ALA A 547 -0.82 7.21 -6.57
N ASN A 548 -1.10 8.48 -6.91
CA ASN A 548 -0.98 9.64 -6.02
C ASN A 548 -2.34 10.24 -5.67
N ARG A 549 -3.25 10.37 -6.64
CA ARG A 549 -4.52 11.08 -6.50
C ARG A 549 -5.61 10.55 -7.44
N ILE A 550 -6.77 11.18 -7.36
CA ILE A 550 -7.92 10.94 -8.23
C ILE A 550 -8.20 12.22 -9.02
N HIS A 551 -8.22 12.07 -10.33
CA HIS A 551 -8.52 13.11 -11.30
C HIS A 551 -9.98 12.95 -11.73
N HIS A 552 -10.77 14.01 -11.53
CA HIS A 552 -12.12 14.12 -12.05
C HIS A 552 -12.09 14.99 -13.28
N PHE A 553 -12.23 14.39 -14.45
CA PHE A 553 -12.32 15.09 -15.73
C PHE A 553 -13.78 15.34 -16.05
N HIS A 554 -14.17 16.60 -16.03
CA HIS A 554 -15.54 17.02 -16.23
C HIS A 554 -15.84 17.24 -17.72
N LYS A 555 -17.12 17.18 -18.09
CA LYS A 555 -17.62 17.41 -19.47
C LYS A 555 -17.23 18.76 -20.09
N ASN A 556 -16.77 19.71 -19.28
CA ASN A 556 -16.27 21.01 -19.75
C ASN A 556 -14.76 21.01 -20.08
N GLY A 557 -14.08 19.86 -19.93
CA GLY A 557 -12.63 19.70 -20.17
C GLY A 557 -11.73 20.13 -19.01
N GLN A 558 -12.31 20.41 -17.84
CA GLN A 558 -11.53 20.72 -16.63
C GLN A 558 -11.24 19.46 -15.82
N CYS A 559 -10.11 19.48 -15.11
CA CYS A 559 -9.74 18.43 -14.16
C CYS A 559 -9.74 18.98 -12.72
N SER A 560 -10.16 18.18 -11.74
CA SER A 560 -10.11 18.52 -10.32
C SER A 560 -8.72 18.90 -9.79
N CYS A 561 -7.64 18.57 -10.51
CA CYS A 561 -6.28 18.95 -10.14
C CYS A 561 -5.94 20.42 -10.43
N GLN A 562 -6.80 21.17 -11.14
CA GLN A 562 -6.60 22.59 -11.48
C GLN A 562 -5.22 22.92 -12.10
N ASN A 563 -4.69 22.01 -12.92
CA ASN A 563 -3.35 22.10 -13.51
C ASN A 563 -2.18 22.04 -12.50
N HIS A 564 -2.42 21.74 -11.23
CA HIS A 564 -1.39 21.30 -10.28
C HIS A 564 -1.02 19.83 -10.51
N TYR A 565 -0.77 19.48 -11.77
CA TYR A 565 -0.34 18.16 -12.20
C TYR A 565 1.06 17.89 -11.67
#